data_AF-A0A821P7H6-F1
#
_entry.id   AF-A0A821P7H6-F1
#
_cell.length_a   1.000
_cell.length_b   1.000
_cell.length_c   1.000
_cell.angle_alpha   90.00
_cell.angle_beta   90.00
_cell.angle_gamma   90.00
#
_symmetry.space_group_name_H-M   'P 1'
#
loop_
_entity.id
_entity.type
_entity.pdbx_description
1 polymer ?
#
loop_
_entity_poly.entity_id
_entity_poly.type
_entity_poly.pdbx_seq_one_letter_code
_entity_poly.pdbx_strand_id
1 'polypeptide(L)'
;ILSNKEMNDILIKEKIEELKEKVQYLELSLTKFIEEFNIEKNKLLEQSQIENESSHNEIIKLQRALELKGKEMNKVKKLGKTILEQRSEFEILFLDALQNVKRHIIYNRLQYHKDAFNSYQNRMANTHHGQEEHTRMKTFNETFHEINTNNVFHDLEETTKWSNLASEVNIADFTWEQKEQVLRELFIRMNTRRSSMTDSTTNAAHLANDGHPIDTNNDNATNVFLTQTVNTVQNENLSDTRSNASTSAIPKLPQISSTTTS
;
A
#
# COMPACT_ATOMS: atom_id res chain seq x y z
N ILE A 1 13.15 55.35 99.99
CA ILE A 1 12.64 53.99 99.76
C ILE A 1 11.47 54.16 98.81
N LEU A 2 11.67 53.96 97.51
CA LEU A 2 10.54 54.00 96.57
C LEU A 2 9.52 52.95 97.02
N SER A 3 8.25 53.31 96.99
CA SER A 3 7.18 52.39 97.37
C SER A 3 7.23 51.17 96.45
N ASN A 4 7.14 49.95 96.99
CA ASN A 4 7.13 48.70 96.21
C ASN A 4 6.17 48.73 95.01
N LYS A 5 5.13 49.56 95.09
CA LYS A 5 4.16 49.80 94.02
C LYS A 5 4.76 50.51 92.80
N GLU A 6 5.59 51.54 93.01
CA GLU A 6 6.23 52.31 91.93
C GLU A 6 7.28 51.48 91.19
N MET A 7 8.01 50.63 91.92
CA MET A 7 9.00 49.72 91.32
C MET A 7 8.32 48.64 90.45
N ASN A 8 7.14 48.16 90.87
CA ASN A 8 6.35 47.21 90.08
C ASN A 8 5.77 47.86 88.81
N ASP A 9 5.29 49.10 88.90
CA ASP A 9 4.75 49.83 87.75
C ASP A 9 5.83 50.08 86.67
N ILE A 10 7.08 50.37 87.09
CA ILE A 10 8.21 50.52 86.17
C ILE A 10 8.54 49.20 85.46
N LEU A 11 8.60 48.09 86.20
CA LEU A 11 8.88 46.75 85.65
C LEU A 11 7.80 46.31 84.65
N ILE A 12 6.54 46.59 84.94
CA ILE A 12 5.41 46.30 84.04
C ILE A 12 5.54 47.13 82.75
N LYS A 13 5.91 48.41 82.87
CA LYS A 13 6.05 49.31 81.72
C LYS A 13 7.20 48.87 80.79
N GLU A 14 8.33 48.48 81.36
CA GLU A 14 9.47 47.91 80.62
C GLU A 14 9.06 46.62 79.89
N LYS A 15 8.30 45.74 80.56
CA LYS A 15 7.82 44.50 79.93
C LYS A 15 6.84 44.76 78.79
N ILE A 16 5.99 45.77 78.92
CA ILE A 16 5.07 46.20 77.85
C ILE A 16 5.86 46.75 76.66
N GLU A 17 6.92 47.53 76.88
CA GLU A 17 7.80 48.04 75.84
C GLU A 17 8.46 46.90 75.06
N GLU A 18 9.06 45.92 75.77
CA GLU A 18 9.70 44.74 75.18
C GLU A 18 8.72 43.89 74.36
N LEU A 19 7.49 43.72 74.86
CA LEU A 19 6.43 43.01 74.14
C LEU A 19 5.99 43.77 72.89
N LYS A 20 5.91 45.10 72.93
CA LYS A 20 5.57 45.93 71.77
C LYS A 20 6.65 45.86 70.69
N GLU A 21 7.92 45.93 71.04
CA GLU A 21 9.01 45.79 70.07
C GLU A 21 8.98 44.41 69.40
N LYS A 22 8.72 43.35 70.16
CA LYS A 22 8.56 42.00 69.60
C LYS A 22 7.37 41.90 68.65
N VAL A 23 6.23 42.50 69.00
CA VAL A 23 5.05 42.55 68.12
C VAL A 23 5.38 43.32 66.85
N GLN A 24 6.00 44.50 66.94
CA GLN A 24 6.41 45.28 65.77
C GLN A 24 7.39 44.53 64.87
N TYR A 25 8.36 43.84 65.45
CA TYR A 25 9.30 43.01 64.70
C TYR A 25 8.58 41.87 63.95
N LEU A 26 7.62 41.21 64.61
CA LEU A 26 6.82 40.16 63.99
C LEU A 26 5.92 40.69 62.87
N GLU A 27 5.29 41.85 63.06
CA GLU A 27 4.47 42.52 62.05
C GLU A 27 5.30 42.90 60.82
N LEU A 28 6.50 43.43 61.02
CA LEU A 28 7.44 43.76 59.94
C LEU A 28 7.89 42.49 59.18
N SER A 29 8.27 41.44 59.92
CA SER A 29 8.70 40.18 59.33
C SER A 29 7.56 39.51 58.54
N LEU A 30 6.33 39.57 59.06
CA LEU A 30 5.15 39.02 58.39
C LEU A 30 4.81 39.81 57.12
N THR A 31 4.88 41.14 57.17
CA THR A 31 4.64 42.00 56.00
C THR A 31 5.63 41.65 54.89
N LYS A 32 6.92 41.55 55.23
CA LYS A 32 7.97 41.14 54.28
C LYS A 32 7.70 39.75 53.69
N PHE A 33 7.31 38.78 54.53
CA PHE A 33 6.98 37.43 54.06
C PHE A 33 5.78 37.43 53.10
N ILE A 34 4.75 38.23 53.38
CA ILE A 34 3.58 38.37 52.50
C ILE A 34 3.96 38.99 51.15
N GLU A 35 4.84 40.00 51.14
CA GLU A 35 5.34 40.60 49.91
C GLU A 35 6.14 39.60 49.07
N GLU A 36 7.10 38.90 49.68
CA GLU A 36 7.90 37.85 49.01
C GLU A 36 7.00 36.74 48.47
N PHE A 37 6.01 36.29 49.24
CA PHE A 37 5.04 35.29 48.82
C PHE A 37 4.21 35.75 47.61
N ASN A 38 3.74 37.00 47.60
CA ASN A 38 2.98 37.53 46.47
C ASN A 38 3.84 37.66 45.20
N ILE A 39 5.11 38.05 45.35
CA ILE A 39 6.05 38.10 44.23
C ILE A 39 6.28 36.70 43.66
N GLU A 40 6.56 35.71 44.52
CA GLU A 40 6.76 34.33 44.11
C GLU A 40 5.52 33.74 43.44
N LYS A 41 4.34 33.97 44.03
CA LYS A 41 3.04 33.56 43.46
C LYS A 41 2.83 34.14 42.06
N ASN A 42 3.06 35.44 41.88
CA ASN A 42 2.86 36.09 40.58
C ASN A 42 3.84 35.56 39.54
N LYS A 43 5.11 35.36 39.92
CA LYS A 43 6.12 34.77 39.05
C LYS A 43 5.76 33.35 38.62
N LEU A 44 5.28 32.52 39.56
CA LEU A 44 4.85 31.16 39.26
C LEU A 44 3.64 31.14 38.31
N LEU A 45 2.68 32.05 38.52
CA LEU A 45 1.50 32.20 37.67
C LEU A 45 1.90 32.62 36.25
N GLU A 46 2.75 33.63 36.11
CA GLU A 46 3.25 34.09 34.81
C GLU A 46 4.02 32.97 34.08
N GLN A 47 4.91 32.27 34.79
CA GLN A 47 5.65 31.16 34.20
C GLN A 47 4.72 30.03 33.75
N SER A 48 3.74 29.66 34.57
CA SER A 48 2.74 28.65 34.21
C SER A 48 1.88 29.07 33.02
N GLN A 49 1.53 30.36 32.93
CA GLN A 49 0.78 30.89 31.79
C GLN A 49 1.62 30.82 30.50
N ILE A 50 2.87 31.27 30.53
CA ILE A 50 3.78 31.22 29.38
C ILE A 50 3.99 29.77 28.93
N GLU A 51 4.20 28.84 29.86
CA GLU A 51 4.37 27.43 29.55
C GLU A 51 3.10 26.85 28.89
N ASN A 52 1.93 27.15 29.46
CA ASN A 52 0.66 26.67 28.91
C ASN A 52 0.37 27.25 27.52
N GLU A 53 0.65 28.53 27.29
CA GLU A 53 0.55 29.16 25.97
C GLU A 53 1.54 28.53 24.96
N SER A 54 2.77 28.25 25.40
CA SER A 54 3.77 27.56 24.59
C SER A 54 3.33 26.15 24.20
N SER A 55 2.88 25.36 25.17
CA SER A 55 2.35 24.01 24.95
C SER A 55 1.12 24.03 24.03
N HIS A 56 0.21 25.00 24.22
CA HIS A 56 -0.96 25.16 23.36
C HIS A 56 -0.57 25.44 21.91
N ASN A 57 0.41 26.32 21.69
CA ASN A 57 0.94 26.62 20.37
C ASN A 57 1.62 25.40 19.71
N GLU A 58 2.32 24.59 20.49
CA GLU A 58 2.91 23.34 20.00
C GLU A 58 1.84 22.32 19.58
N ILE A 59 0.80 22.14 20.39
CA ILE A 59 -0.35 21.27 20.06
C ILE A 59 -0.97 21.69 18.73
N ILE A 60 -1.18 23.00 18.50
CA ILE A 60 -1.72 23.52 17.23
C ILE A 60 -0.78 23.19 16.05
N LYS A 61 0.54 23.35 16.22
CA LYS A 61 1.52 23.03 15.18
C LYS A 61 1.50 21.54 14.84
N LEU A 62 1.48 20.67 15.86
CA LEU A 62 1.42 19.22 15.69
C LEU A 62 0.12 18.80 15.02
N GLN A 63 -1.02 19.36 15.42
CA GLN A 63 -2.31 19.08 14.80
C GLN A 63 -2.32 19.46 13.30
N ARG A 64 -1.74 20.61 12.94
CA ARG A 64 -1.59 21.02 11.53
C ARG A 64 -0.66 20.07 10.77
N ALA A 65 0.45 19.66 11.38
CA ALA A 65 1.38 18.71 10.76
C ALA A 65 0.70 17.36 10.49
N LEU A 66 -0.10 16.88 11.44
CA LEU A 66 -0.89 15.65 11.30
C LEU A 66 -1.92 15.80 10.16
N GLU A 67 -2.64 16.91 10.08
CA GLU A 67 -3.59 17.17 9.00
C GLU A 67 -2.91 17.15 7.62
N LEU A 68 -1.76 17.80 7.49
CA LEU A 68 -0.98 17.80 6.24
C LEU A 68 -0.50 16.39 5.88
N LYS A 69 0.00 15.63 6.87
CA LYS A 69 0.39 14.23 6.68
C LYS A 69 -0.80 13.34 6.30
N GLY A 70 -1.98 13.59 6.86
CA GLY A 70 -3.21 12.91 6.48
C GLY A 70 -3.62 13.21 5.02
N LYS A 71 -3.48 14.46 4.57
CA LYS A 71 -3.74 14.84 3.17
C LYS A 71 -2.74 14.19 2.21
N GLU A 72 -1.45 14.17 2.56
CA GLU A 72 -0.40 13.50 1.79
C GLU A 72 -0.68 11.99 1.69
N MET A 73 -0.97 11.35 2.82
CA MET A 73 -1.35 9.94 2.87
C MET A 73 -2.56 9.63 1.98
N ASN A 74 -3.58 10.48 2.00
CA ASN A 74 -4.75 10.32 1.13
C ASN A 74 -4.40 10.45 -0.36
N LYS A 75 -3.45 11.32 -0.73
CA LYS A 75 -2.94 11.40 -2.11
C LYS A 75 -2.21 10.12 -2.50
N VAL A 76 -1.34 9.60 -1.64
CA VAL A 76 -0.63 8.33 -1.86
C VAL A 76 -1.61 7.17 -2.00
N LYS A 77 -2.62 7.08 -1.14
CA LYS A 77 -3.68 6.06 -1.22
C LYS A 77 -4.45 6.13 -2.54
N LYS A 78 -4.84 7.34 -2.98
CA LYS A 78 -5.51 7.54 -4.26
C LYS A 78 -4.62 7.11 -5.43
N LEU A 79 -3.36 7.52 -5.41
CA LEU A 79 -2.40 7.15 -6.45
C LEU A 79 -2.17 5.63 -6.50
N GLY A 80 -1.97 4.99 -5.34
CA GLY A 80 -1.84 3.55 -5.25
C GLY A 80 -3.06 2.81 -5.79
N LYS A 81 -4.28 3.30 -5.49
CA LYS A 81 -5.51 2.76 -6.06
C LYS A 81 -5.55 2.91 -7.59
N THR A 82 -5.22 4.10 -8.13
CA THR A 82 -5.19 4.34 -9.58
C THR A 82 -4.18 3.46 -10.29
N ILE A 83 -2.98 3.27 -9.73
CA ILE A 83 -1.96 2.38 -10.31
C ILE A 83 -2.46 0.94 -10.33
N LEU A 84 -3.13 0.49 -9.26
CA LEU A 84 -3.70 -0.85 -9.20
C LEU A 84 -4.80 -1.04 -10.24
N GLU A 85 -5.73 -0.08 -10.35
CA GLU A 85 -6.81 -0.10 -11.34
C GLU A 85 -6.25 -0.18 -12.76
N GLN A 86 -5.33 0.72 -13.12
CA GLN A 86 -4.67 0.71 -14.42
C GLN A 86 -3.99 -0.62 -14.70
N ARG A 87 -3.31 -1.20 -13.70
CA ARG A 87 -2.67 -2.51 -13.84
C ARG A 87 -3.70 -3.60 -14.12
N SER A 88 -4.81 -3.62 -13.38
CA SER A 88 -5.89 -4.58 -13.61
C SER A 88 -6.50 -4.42 -15.00
N GLU A 89 -6.74 -3.19 -15.47
CA GLU A 89 -7.20 -2.91 -16.83
C GLU A 89 -6.22 -3.45 -17.88
N PHE A 90 -4.92 -3.22 -17.70
CA PHE A 90 -3.89 -3.76 -18.59
C PHE A 90 -3.86 -5.29 -18.58
N GLU A 91 -3.94 -5.93 -17.40
CA GLU A 91 -3.95 -7.38 -17.28
C GLU A 91 -5.15 -8.00 -18.01
N ILE A 92 -6.34 -7.40 -17.87
CA ILE A 92 -7.55 -7.82 -18.60
C ILE A 92 -7.33 -7.67 -20.12
N LEU A 93 -6.81 -6.52 -20.57
CA LEU A 93 -6.56 -6.26 -21.98
C LEU A 93 -5.55 -7.24 -22.59
N PHE A 94 -4.49 -7.58 -21.86
CA PHE A 94 -3.50 -8.56 -22.32
C PHE A 94 -4.07 -9.97 -22.37
N LEU A 95 -4.88 -10.37 -21.39
CA LEU A 95 -5.54 -11.67 -21.39
C LEU A 95 -6.52 -11.79 -22.57
N ASP A 96 -7.30 -10.74 -22.85
CA ASP A 96 -8.20 -10.71 -24.01
C ASP A 96 -7.42 -10.74 -25.33
N ALA A 97 -6.33 -9.97 -25.44
CA ALA A 97 -5.47 -10.01 -26.63
C ALA A 97 -4.90 -11.42 -26.87
N LEU A 98 -4.40 -12.10 -25.84
CA LEU A 98 -3.90 -13.47 -25.95
C LEU A 98 -5.01 -14.45 -26.32
N GLN A 99 -6.19 -14.32 -25.73
CA GLN A 99 -7.34 -15.15 -26.08
C GLN A 99 -7.77 -14.93 -27.53
N ASN A 100 -7.78 -13.68 -27.98
CA ASN A 100 -8.12 -13.34 -29.35
C ASN A 100 -7.12 -13.93 -30.35
N VAL A 101 -5.82 -13.76 -30.09
CA VAL A 101 -4.77 -14.35 -30.92
C VAL A 101 -4.89 -15.88 -30.96
N LYS A 102 -5.12 -16.55 -29.83
CA LYS A 102 -5.34 -18.01 -29.81
C LYS A 102 -6.55 -18.44 -30.65
N ARG A 103 -7.67 -17.71 -30.59
CA ARG A 103 -8.83 -17.97 -31.45
C ARG A 103 -8.48 -17.82 -32.93
N HIS A 104 -7.74 -16.77 -33.28
CA HIS A 104 -7.29 -16.54 -34.65
C HIS A 104 -6.30 -17.60 -35.14
N ILE A 105 -5.40 -18.10 -34.28
CA ILE A 105 -4.50 -19.22 -34.60
C ILE A 105 -5.31 -20.46 -34.96
N ILE A 106 -6.28 -20.86 -34.11
CA ILE A 106 -7.11 -22.04 -34.36
C ILE A 106 -7.91 -21.88 -35.66
N TYR A 107 -8.52 -20.71 -35.84
CA TYR A 107 -9.29 -20.40 -37.05
C TYR A 107 -8.41 -20.44 -38.31
N ASN A 108 -7.24 -19.79 -38.28
CA ASN A 108 -6.33 -19.73 -39.41
C ASN A 108 -5.82 -21.13 -39.81
N ARG A 109 -5.41 -21.94 -38.82
CA ARG A 109 -5.01 -23.34 -39.04
C ARG A 109 -6.10 -24.16 -39.70
N LEU A 110 -7.35 -24.01 -39.24
CA LEU A 110 -8.49 -24.71 -39.81
C LEU A 110 -8.78 -24.27 -41.26
N GLN A 111 -8.75 -22.96 -41.54
CA GLN A 111 -8.93 -22.44 -42.90
C GLN A 111 -7.81 -22.90 -43.82
N TYR A 112 -6.55 -22.76 -43.39
CA TYR A 112 -5.40 -23.19 -44.17
C TYR A 112 -5.46 -24.68 -44.51
N HIS A 113 -5.82 -25.53 -43.54
CA HIS A 113 -6.02 -26.96 -43.77
C HIS A 113 -7.11 -27.22 -44.82
N LYS A 114 -8.26 -26.56 -44.71
CA LYS A 114 -9.38 -26.69 -45.65
C LYS A 114 -8.99 -26.23 -47.06
N ASP A 115 -8.31 -25.09 -47.18
CA ASP A 115 -7.90 -24.51 -48.46
C ASP A 115 -6.82 -25.35 -49.14
N ALA A 116 -5.84 -25.83 -48.38
CA ALA A 116 -4.82 -26.75 -48.87
C ALA A 116 -5.44 -28.07 -49.34
N PHE A 117 -6.43 -28.59 -48.62
CA PHE A 117 -7.15 -29.81 -49.01
C PHE A 117 -7.92 -29.61 -50.31
N ASN A 118 -8.73 -28.55 -50.41
CA ASN A 118 -9.49 -28.25 -51.62
C ASN A 118 -8.60 -28.01 -52.83
N SER A 119 -7.51 -27.25 -52.65
CA SER A 119 -6.52 -27.00 -53.71
C SER A 119 -5.89 -28.31 -54.19
N TYR A 120 -5.49 -29.19 -53.27
CA TYR A 120 -4.96 -30.50 -53.62
C TYR A 120 -5.98 -31.37 -54.36
N GLN A 121 -7.22 -31.45 -53.88
CA GLN A 121 -8.29 -32.20 -54.53
C GLN A 121 -8.57 -31.70 -55.95
N ASN A 122 -8.64 -30.37 -56.13
CA ASN A 122 -8.83 -29.77 -57.44
C ASN A 122 -7.68 -30.10 -58.40
N ARG A 123 -6.43 -30.06 -57.92
CA ARG A 123 -5.27 -30.44 -58.74
C ARG A 123 -5.29 -31.92 -59.10
N MET A 124 -5.64 -32.80 -58.16
CA MET A 124 -5.82 -34.23 -58.44
C MET A 124 -6.90 -34.48 -59.49
N ALA A 125 -8.02 -33.75 -59.42
CA ALA A 125 -9.06 -33.81 -60.43
C ALA A 125 -8.55 -33.32 -61.79
N ASN A 126 -7.86 -32.18 -61.88
CA ASN A 126 -7.32 -31.65 -63.13
C ASN A 126 -6.28 -32.57 -63.77
N THR A 127 -5.41 -33.17 -62.95
CA THR A 127 -4.44 -34.18 -63.40
C THR A 127 -5.14 -35.42 -63.95
N HIS A 128 -6.24 -35.87 -63.32
CA HIS A 128 -7.04 -36.98 -63.84
C HIS A 128 -7.66 -36.65 -65.21
N HIS A 129 -8.00 -35.39 -65.47
CA HIS A 129 -8.47 -34.92 -66.79
C HIS A 129 -7.33 -34.61 -67.78
N GLY A 130 -6.07 -34.87 -67.42
CA GLY A 130 -4.89 -34.67 -68.27
C GLY A 130 -4.49 -33.20 -68.47
N GLN A 131 -5.03 -32.28 -67.67
CA GLN A 131 -4.74 -30.84 -67.81
C GLN A 131 -3.50 -30.38 -67.01
N GLU A 132 -3.09 -31.13 -65.99
CA GLU A 132 -1.95 -30.81 -65.12
C GLU A 132 -1.10 -32.08 -64.83
N GLU A 133 0.19 -31.90 -64.57
CA GLU A 133 1.12 -33.00 -64.21
C GLU A 133 0.84 -33.56 -62.80
N HIS A 134 1.13 -34.85 -62.57
CA HIS A 134 0.94 -35.49 -61.27
C HIS A 134 1.81 -34.85 -60.18
N THR A 135 1.18 -34.11 -59.26
CA THR A 135 1.87 -33.54 -58.11
C THR A 135 2.18 -34.59 -57.05
N ARG A 136 3.27 -34.39 -56.28
CA ARG A 136 3.62 -35.26 -55.14
C ARG A 136 2.45 -35.31 -54.16
N MET A 137 2.07 -36.51 -53.72
CA MET A 137 1.00 -36.70 -52.74
C MET A 137 1.26 -35.85 -51.49
N LYS A 138 0.28 -35.01 -51.14
CA LYS A 138 0.31 -34.21 -49.91
C LYS A 138 -0.49 -34.95 -48.85
N THR A 139 0.09 -35.11 -47.66
CA THR A 139 -0.62 -35.74 -46.53
C THR A 139 -1.33 -34.66 -45.71
N PHE A 140 -2.50 -35.03 -45.19
CA PHE A 140 -3.37 -34.19 -44.35
C PHE A 140 -3.63 -34.81 -42.98
N ASN A 141 -2.96 -35.92 -42.68
CA ASN A 141 -3.10 -36.61 -41.41
C ASN A 141 -1.99 -36.16 -40.45
N GLU A 142 -2.41 -35.70 -39.27
CA GLU A 142 -1.53 -35.23 -38.19
C GLU A 142 -0.64 -36.35 -37.64
N THR A 143 -1.07 -37.61 -37.65
CA THR A 143 -0.29 -38.72 -37.06
C THR A 143 0.94 -39.12 -37.88
N PHE A 144 1.06 -38.70 -39.13
CA PHE A 144 2.17 -39.07 -40.03
C PHE A 144 3.07 -37.88 -40.37
N HIS A 145 3.01 -36.79 -39.59
CA HIS A 145 3.70 -35.55 -39.91
C HIS A 145 5.24 -35.65 -39.87
N GLU A 146 5.80 -36.56 -39.07
CA GLU A 146 7.26 -36.75 -38.93
C GLU A 146 7.87 -37.60 -40.05
N ILE A 147 7.07 -38.44 -40.71
CA ILE A 147 7.56 -39.44 -41.68
C ILE A 147 7.44 -38.92 -43.12
N ASN A 148 6.48 -38.01 -43.38
CA ASN A 148 6.29 -37.44 -44.72
C ASN A 148 6.79 -36.00 -44.80
N THR A 149 7.80 -35.78 -45.65
CA THR A 149 8.36 -34.45 -45.98
C THR A 149 7.35 -33.49 -46.62
N ASN A 150 6.24 -33.98 -47.18
CA ASN A 150 5.22 -33.15 -47.86
C ASN A 150 3.88 -33.18 -47.11
N ASN A 151 3.85 -32.53 -45.94
CA ASN A 151 2.70 -32.47 -45.06
C ASN A 151 2.26 -31.03 -44.78
N VAL A 152 0.95 -30.77 -44.79
CA VAL A 152 0.36 -29.44 -44.53
C VAL A 152 0.75 -28.88 -43.16
N PHE A 153 0.93 -29.74 -42.16
CA PHE A 153 1.29 -29.31 -40.80
C PHE A 153 2.73 -28.79 -40.70
N HIS A 154 3.63 -29.21 -41.59
CA HIS A 154 4.99 -28.68 -41.63
C HIS A 154 4.99 -27.21 -42.09
N ASP A 155 4.18 -26.87 -43.09
CA ASP A 155 3.99 -25.50 -43.57
C ASP A 155 3.46 -24.58 -42.44
N LEU A 156 2.55 -25.10 -41.60
CA LEU A 156 2.02 -24.40 -40.43
C LEU A 156 3.07 -24.22 -39.32
N GLU A 157 3.99 -25.17 -39.15
CA GLU A 157 5.07 -25.08 -38.18
C GLU A 157 6.16 -24.10 -38.62
N GLU A 158 6.50 -24.08 -39.91
CA GLU A 158 7.43 -23.10 -40.48
C GLU A 158 6.95 -21.66 -40.30
N THR A 159 5.63 -21.45 -40.30
CA THR A 159 4.98 -20.16 -40.05
C THR A 159 5.24 -19.61 -38.62
N THR A 160 5.67 -20.47 -37.69
CA THR A 160 6.06 -20.08 -36.33
C THR A 160 7.52 -19.63 -36.23
N LYS A 161 8.34 -19.94 -37.24
CA LYS A 161 9.77 -19.61 -37.25
C LYS A 161 9.96 -18.14 -37.65
N TRP A 162 10.97 -17.50 -37.05
CA TRP A 162 11.34 -16.11 -37.32
C TRP A 162 12.22 -15.93 -38.58
N SER A 163 12.41 -16.99 -39.37
CA SER A 163 13.37 -17.03 -40.50
C SER A 163 13.02 -16.10 -41.67
N ASN A 164 11.76 -15.68 -41.77
CA ASN A 164 11.25 -14.92 -42.91
C ASN A 164 11.13 -13.40 -42.65
N LEU A 165 11.68 -12.91 -41.54
CA LEU A 165 11.56 -11.50 -41.14
C LEU A 165 12.74 -10.65 -41.65
N ALA A 166 12.43 -9.55 -42.35
CA ALA A 166 13.40 -8.52 -42.72
C ALA A 166 13.86 -7.69 -41.50
N SER A 167 14.83 -6.79 -41.66
CA SER A 167 15.38 -5.99 -40.55
C SER A 167 14.43 -4.94 -39.98
N GLU A 168 13.40 -4.55 -40.73
CA GLU A 168 12.37 -3.59 -40.32
C GLU A 168 11.01 -4.24 -40.57
N VAL A 169 10.35 -4.70 -39.50
CA VAL A 169 9.10 -5.46 -39.63
C VAL A 169 8.02 -4.83 -38.78
N ASN A 170 6.90 -4.55 -39.43
CA ASN A 170 5.72 -4.03 -38.75
C ASN A 170 4.95 -5.18 -38.09
N ILE A 171 4.32 -4.89 -36.96
CA ILE A 171 3.45 -5.86 -36.25
C ILE A 171 2.32 -6.37 -37.15
N ALA A 172 1.91 -5.58 -38.15
CA ALA A 172 0.92 -5.98 -39.15
C ALA A 172 1.35 -7.23 -39.94
N ASP A 173 2.65 -7.35 -40.23
CA ASP A 173 3.22 -8.38 -41.10
C ASP A 173 3.42 -9.73 -40.37
N PHE A 174 3.22 -9.76 -39.05
CA PHE A 174 3.35 -10.98 -38.27
C PHE A 174 2.18 -11.94 -38.46
N THR A 175 2.51 -13.23 -38.51
CA THR A 175 1.54 -14.32 -38.41
C THR A 175 0.91 -14.30 -37.01
N TRP A 176 -0.27 -14.91 -36.84
CA TRP A 176 -0.94 -14.90 -35.54
C TRP A 176 -0.10 -15.62 -34.47
N GLU A 177 0.63 -16.66 -34.86
CA GLU A 177 1.58 -17.40 -34.02
C GLU A 177 2.75 -16.52 -33.57
N GLN A 178 3.31 -15.69 -34.45
CA GLN A 178 4.37 -14.74 -34.10
C GLN A 178 3.85 -13.62 -33.18
N LYS A 179 2.64 -13.11 -33.44
CA LYS A 179 1.97 -12.12 -32.57
C LYS A 179 1.78 -12.65 -31.14
N GLU A 180 1.48 -13.94 -31.00
CA GLU A 180 1.32 -14.60 -29.70
C GLU A 180 2.63 -14.63 -28.90
N GLN A 181 3.73 -15.02 -29.55
CA GLN A 181 5.06 -15.08 -28.94
C GLN A 181 5.53 -13.68 -28.50
N VAL A 182 5.28 -12.64 -29.30
CA VAL A 182 5.60 -11.25 -28.93
C VAL A 182 4.78 -10.80 -27.74
N LEU A 183 3.48 -11.13 -27.68
CA LEU A 183 2.63 -10.79 -26.54
C LEU A 183 3.08 -11.49 -25.27
N ARG A 184 3.51 -12.76 -25.34
CA ARG A 184 4.08 -13.48 -24.20
C ARG A 184 5.39 -12.88 -23.72
N GLU A 185 6.31 -12.58 -24.64
CA GLU A 185 7.59 -11.97 -24.30
C GLU A 185 7.40 -10.57 -23.71
N LEU A 186 6.47 -9.79 -24.26
CA LEU A 186 6.09 -8.49 -23.70
C LEU A 186 5.59 -8.63 -22.26
N PHE A 187 4.75 -9.62 -21.98
CA PHE A 187 4.26 -9.90 -20.62
C PHE A 187 5.42 -10.25 -19.68
N ILE A 188 6.30 -11.16 -20.08
CA ILE A 188 7.49 -11.52 -19.29
C ILE A 188 8.31 -10.26 -19.02
N ARG A 189 8.65 -9.50 -20.05
CA ARG A 189 9.49 -8.30 -19.95
C ARG A 189 8.87 -7.18 -19.12
N MET A 190 7.55 -6.99 -19.19
CA MET A 190 6.81 -6.05 -18.34
C MET A 190 6.79 -6.49 -16.86
N ASN A 191 6.81 -7.79 -16.59
CA ASN A 191 6.87 -8.32 -15.24
C ASN A 191 8.32 -8.33 -14.68
N THR A 192 9.32 -8.69 -15.49
CA THR A 192 10.72 -8.77 -15.07
C THR A 192 11.35 -7.41 -14.77
N ARG A 193 11.06 -6.37 -15.59
CA ARG A 193 11.58 -5.00 -15.34
C ARG A 193 11.14 -4.40 -14.00
N ARG A 194 10.08 -4.94 -13.39
CA ARG A 194 9.59 -4.49 -12.08
C ARG A 194 10.40 -5.09 -10.92
N SER A 195 10.82 -6.34 -11.03
CA SER A 195 11.61 -7.01 -9.99
C SER A 195 13.02 -6.44 -9.87
N SER A 196 13.64 -6.03 -10.98
CA SER A 196 14.99 -5.45 -10.94
C SER A 196 15.05 -4.04 -10.35
N MET A 197 13.93 -3.29 -10.40
CA MET A 197 13.87 -1.92 -9.89
C MET A 197 13.74 -1.89 -8.36
N THR A 198 13.01 -2.85 -7.78
CA THR A 198 12.80 -2.94 -6.32
C THR A 198 14.09 -3.24 -5.55
N ASP A 199 14.99 -4.03 -6.14
CA ASP A 199 16.27 -4.40 -5.52
C ASP A 199 17.31 -3.26 -5.57
N SER A 200 17.14 -2.30 -6.48
CA SER A 200 18.04 -1.15 -6.62
C SER A 200 17.68 -0.02 -5.64
N THR A 201 16.40 0.13 -5.28
CA THR A 201 15.92 1.20 -4.38
C THR A 201 16.04 0.88 -2.89
N THR A 202 16.04 -0.40 -2.49
CA THR A 202 16.23 -0.80 -1.08
C THR A 202 17.66 -0.52 -0.58
N ASN A 203 18.65 -0.58 -1.47
CA ASN A 203 20.06 -0.31 -1.14
C ASN A 203 20.39 1.18 -1.02
N ALA A 204 19.61 2.07 -1.66
CA ALA A 204 19.85 3.52 -1.61
C ALA A 204 19.25 4.21 -0.37
N ALA A 205 18.23 3.61 0.26
CA ALA A 205 17.57 4.18 1.44
C ALA A 205 18.31 3.88 2.76
N HIS A 206 19.28 2.95 2.77
CA HIS A 206 19.97 2.51 3.99
C HIS A 206 21.23 3.35 4.35
N LEU A 207 21.62 4.33 3.52
CA LEU A 207 22.85 5.11 3.71
C LEU A 207 22.63 6.53 4.28
N ALA A 208 21.42 6.87 4.75
CA ALA A 208 21.10 8.23 5.20
C ALA A 208 20.44 8.35 6.58
N ASN A 209 20.60 7.37 7.48
CA ASN A 209 20.21 7.57 8.88
C ASN A 209 21.05 6.70 9.83
N ASP A 210 22.06 7.33 10.43
CA ASP A 210 22.71 6.82 11.64
C ASP A 210 21.78 7.04 12.83
N GLY A 211 21.49 5.97 13.58
CA GLY A 211 20.98 6.06 14.94
C GLY A 211 19.83 5.10 15.27
N HIS A 212 20.20 4.01 15.95
CA HIS A 212 19.41 3.13 16.82
C HIS A 212 18.80 1.83 16.25
N PRO A 213 19.10 0.66 16.87
CA PRO A 213 18.58 -0.63 16.44
C PRO A 213 17.16 -0.84 17.01
N ILE A 214 16.18 -1.02 16.14
CA ILE A 214 14.89 -1.58 16.52
C ILE A 214 14.94 -3.06 16.20
N ASP A 215 14.97 -3.84 17.27
CA ASP A 215 14.71 -5.28 17.29
C ASP A 215 13.22 -5.51 16.96
N THR A 216 12.95 -6.05 15.77
CA THR A 216 11.68 -6.73 15.50
C THR A 216 11.93 -7.96 14.63
N ASN A 217 11.97 -9.11 15.30
CA ASN A 217 11.55 -10.39 14.75
C ASN A 217 10.23 -10.24 13.97
N ASN A 218 10.28 -10.41 12.65
CA ASN A 218 9.11 -10.79 11.87
C ASN A 218 9.55 -11.59 10.64
N ASP A 219 9.74 -12.89 10.86
CA ASP A 219 9.67 -13.90 9.80
C ASP A 219 8.25 -13.92 9.24
N ASN A 220 8.02 -13.24 8.10
CA ASN A 220 6.93 -13.46 7.13
C ASN A 220 6.67 -12.17 6.32
N ALA A 221 7.16 -12.14 5.08
CA ALA A 221 6.34 -11.90 3.87
C ALA A 221 7.25 -11.46 2.71
N THR A 222 7.87 -12.43 2.06
CA THR A 222 8.16 -12.35 0.62
C THR A 222 6.83 -12.17 -0.12
N ASN A 223 6.42 -10.91 -0.33
CA ASN A 223 5.27 -10.57 -1.17
C ASN A 223 5.63 -10.76 -2.65
N VAL A 224 5.80 -12.02 -3.05
CA VAL A 224 5.62 -12.46 -4.44
C VAL A 224 4.11 -12.60 -4.63
N PHE A 225 3.46 -11.56 -5.13
CA PHE A 225 2.03 -11.63 -5.44
C PHE A 225 1.81 -12.52 -6.68
N LEU A 226 1.30 -13.71 -6.40
CA LEU A 226 0.78 -14.69 -7.34
C LEU A 226 -0.36 -14.08 -8.18
N THR A 227 -0.29 -14.31 -9.49
CA THR A 227 -1.44 -14.24 -10.41
C THR A 227 -2.61 -15.04 -9.82
N GLN A 228 -3.79 -14.42 -9.71
CA GLN A 228 -5.01 -15.13 -9.33
C GLN A 228 -5.26 -16.29 -10.30
N THR A 229 -5.17 -17.51 -9.79
CA THR A 229 -5.76 -18.70 -10.40
C THR A 229 -7.27 -18.58 -10.26
N VAL A 230 -7.98 -18.60 -11.39
CA VAL A 230 -9.44 -18.65 -11.47
C VAL A 230 -9.92 -19.95 -10.81
N ASN A 231 -10.55 -19.86 -9.65
CA ASN A 231 -11.28 -20.99 -9.07
C ASN A 231 -12.72 -20.99 -9.59
N THR A 232 -13.02 -22.02 -10.37
CA THR A 232 -14.34 -22.39 -10.86
C THR A 232 -15.30 -22.64 -9.69
N VAL A 233 -16.41 -21.90 -9.66
CA VAL A 233 -17.52 -22.12 -8.71
C VAL A 233 -18.30 -23.36 -9.14
N GLN A 234 -18.32 -24.39 -8.29
CA GLN A 234 -19.40 -25.38 -8.27
C GLN A 234 -20.21 -25.19 -6.98
N ASN A 235 -21.48 -24.84 -7.17
CA ASN A 235 -22.57 -24.98 -6.21
C ASN A 235 -22.67 -26.44 -5.76
N GLU A 236 -22.81 -26.69 -4.46
CA GLU A 236 -23.83 -27.60 -3.92
C GLU A 236 -24.28 -27.14 -2.52
N ASN A 237 -25.58 -27.34 -2.29
CA ASN A 237 -26.38 -26.96 -1.13
C ASN A 237 -26.13 -27.84 0.11
N LEU A 238 -26.75 -27.40 1.22
CA LEU A 238 -27.09 -28.06 2.50
C LEU A 238 -26.26 -27.51 3.68
N SER A 239 -26.84 -27.12 4.82
CA SER A 239 -28.22 -27.13 5.30
C SER A 239 -28.28 -26.30 6.58
N ASP A 240 -29.46 -25.77 6.87
CA ASP A 240 -29.85 -25.05 8.08
C ASP A 240 -29.40 -25.70 9.39
N THR A 241 -28.94 -24.88 10.34
CA THR A 241 -29.40 -24.97 11.73
C THR A 241 -29.37 -23.59 12.40
N ARG A 242 -30.56 -23.22 12.87
CA ARG A 242 -30.92 -22.00 13.58
C ARG A 242 -30.94 -22.35 15.06
N SER A 243 -30.21 -21.64 15.91
CA SER A 243 -30.57 -21.52 17.32
C SER A 243 -30.17 -20.17 17.89
N ASN A 244 -31.19 -19.47 18.36
CA ASN A 244 -31.20 -18.17 19.03
C ASN A 244 -30.37 -18.18 20.33
N ALA A 245 -29.82 -17.03 20.72
CA ALA A 245 -30.34 -16.23 21.85
C ALA A 245 -29.33 -15.20 22.38
N SER A 246 -29.82 -13.95 22.49
CA SER A 246 -29.68 -12.99 23.61
C SER A 246 -28.28 -12.46 24.02
N THR A 247 -27.96 -11.17 23.87
CA THR A 247 -28.33 -9.96 24.68
C THR A 247 -27.17 -9.51 25.58
N SER A 248 -26.95 -8.18 25.65
CA SER A 248 -26.15 -7.42 26.63
C SER A 248 -24.63 -7.37 26.36
N ALA A 249 -23.87 -6.31 26.60
CA ALA A 249 -24.11 -4.95 27.09
C ALA A 249 -22.87 -4.10 26.72
N ILE A 250 -23.07 -2.81 26.45
CA ILE A 250 -22.02 -1.81 26.25
C ILE A 250 -21.62 -1.25 27.62
N PRO A 251 -20.34 -1.26 28.04
CA PRO A 251 -19.90 -0.48 29.20
C PRO A 251 -19.59 0.96 28.79
N LYS A 252 -20.26 1.90 29.45
CA LYS A 252 -20.09 3.35 29.34
C LYS A 252 -19.01 3.81 30.34
N LEU A 253 -18.02 4.59 29.89
CA LEU A 253 -16.99 5.20 30.75
C LEU A 253 -17.61 6.24 31.74
N PRO A 254 -17.09 6.38 32.97
CA PRO A 254 -17.52 7.40 33.91
C PRO A 254 -16.85 8.76 33.64
N GLN A 255 -17.68 9.80 33.59
CA GLN A 255 -17.32 11.22 33.61
C GLN A 255 -16.98 11.61 35.06
N ILE A 256 -15.84 12.29 35.27
CA ILE A 256 -15.48 12.86 36.58
C ILE A 256 -15.65 14.37 36.47
N SER A 257 -16.71 14.88 37.08
CA SER A 257 -17.00 16.30 37.24
C SER A 257 -16.34 16.87 38.49
N SER A 258 -15.79 18.06 38.33
CA SER A 258 -15.24 18.97 39.33
C SER A 258 -16.15 19.23 40.54
N THR A 259 -15.59 19.15 41.75
CA THR A 259 -16.16 19.78 42.96
C THR A 259 -15.29 20.95 43.39
N THR A 260 -15.80 22.15 43.16
CA THR A 260 -15.45 23.38 43.86
C THR A 260 -16.22 23.40 45.18
N THR A 261 -15.54 23.64 46.30
CA THR A 261 -16.20 23.99 47.57
C THR A 261 -15.54 25.24 48.13
N SER A 262 -16.40 26.18 48.49
CA SER A 262 -16.16 27.45 49.18
C SER A 262 -15.52 27.31 50.56
#